data_AF-A0A3N1GIG1-F1
#
_entry.id   AF-A0A3N1GIG1-F1
#
_cell.length_a   1.000
_cell.length_b   1.000
_cell.length_c   1.000
_cell.angle_alpha   90.00
_cell.angle_beta   90.00
_cell.angle_gamma   90.00
#
_symmetry.space_group_name_H-M   'P 1'
#
loop_
_entity.id
_entity.type
_entity.pdbx_description
1 polymer ?
#
loop_
_entity_poly.entity_id
_entity_poly.type
_entity_poly.pdbx_seq_one_letter_code
_entity_poly.pdbx_strand_id
1 'polypeptide(L)'
;MIAVWPAGGAFSGVGHPTDIRSVGVAILPLAVTIVLASRGAGTRVVGTRVAGQVAAVGMLVSAYLAWVPQDPADRPLVAAFSLVVLAATAAVAVARLRLQAADSRAARLPWLATLTTLALIAAIFGLYVQNQAPAQAAGHAHHRSSLESSAAGRPSIAVASLTGLHQGKPDVRFTLVAAHGKIRLSSGAQIDALTFNGASPGPTLRVRQGQLVEVTLVNTDVAEGVTVHWHGVDVPNAEDGVPGLTQEAVRPGGRHVYRFVPNPAPATRTYDLVMDNGSAFTNGTFSWANTVNGASGAAIATLMVDRGDTVRMRFTNRGIIDHPMHLHGHRIRVLSRNDAPVTGSPWWTHTLNVAPGESFEITFTADNPGIWMDHCHNFEHAAEGMLWHLAYTGVIGPSPARHDAE
;
A
#
# COMPACT_ATOMS: atom_id res chain seq x y z
N MET A 1 30.77 -3.72 10.77
CA MET A 1 31.48 -3.96 9.50
C MET A 1 31.25 -2.70 8.67
N ILE A 2 32.23 -1.81 8.58
CA ILE A 2 32.13 -0.53 7.85
C ILE A 2 32.48 -0.83 6.39
N ALA A 3 31.56 -0.58 5.47
CA ALA A 3 31.78 -0.78 4.04
C ALA A 3 32.03 0.58 3.39
N VAL A 4 33.10 0.68 2.60
CA VAL A 4 33.43 1.83 1.75
C VAL A 4 32.93 1.49 0.34
N TRP A 5 32.07 2.33 -0.24
CA TRP A 5 31.52 2.12 -1.59
C TRP A 5 31.88 3.27 -2.53
N PRO A 6 32.39 2.99 -3.75
CA PRO A 6 32.42 3.92 -4.87
C PRO A 6 31.11 3.84 -5.68
N ALA A 7 30.56 4.98 -6.11
CA ALA A 7 29.24 5.09 -6.73
C ALA A 7 29.26 4.93 -8.27
N GLY A 8 28.33 4.13 -8.83
CA GLY A 8 27.94 4.23 -10.25
C GLY A 8 27.29 2.98 -10.86
N GLY A 9 26.00 3.06 -11.23
CA GLY A 9 25.36 2.15 -12.19
C GLY A 9 23.85 1.93 -12.00
N ALA A 10 23.01 2.61 -12.79
CA ALA A 10 21.56 2.44 -12.83
C ALA A 10 21.12 1.44 -13.92
N PHE A 11 20.06 0.66 -13.66
CA PHE A 11 19.40 -0.25 -14.62
C PHE A 11 18.02 0.29 -15.03
N SER A 12 17.74 0.32 -16.33
CA SER A 12 16.45 0.70 -16.93
C SER A 12 15.62 -0.53 -17.34
N GLY A 13 14.30 -0.42 -17.18
CA GLY A 13 13.31 -1.49 -17.24
C GLY A 13 12.82 -1.95 -18.61
N VAL A 14 11.99 -2.99 -18.54
CA VAL A 14 11.44 -3.83 -19.60
C VAL A 14 10.08 -3.30 -20.09
N GLY A 15 9.85 -3.37 -21.40
CA GLY A 15 8.60 -2.96 -22.07
C GLY A 15 7.51 -4.06 -22.09
N HIS A 16 6.25 -3.62 -22.11
CA HIS A 16 5.06 -4.45 -22.36
C HIS A 16 4.75 -4.57 -23.86
N PRO A 17 4.26 -5.74 -24.33
CA PRO A 17 3.52 -5.83 -25.59
C PRO A 17 2.02 -6.06 -25.37
N THR A 18 1.24 -5.37 -26.19
CA THR A 18 -0.22 -5.48 -26.34
C THR A 18 -0.60 -6.56 -27.36
N ASP A 19 -1.68 -7.28 -27.04
CA ASP A 19 -2.88 -7.45 -27.85
C ASP A 19 -3.28 -8.78 -28.56
N ILE A 20 -4.60 -8.96 -28.50
CA ILE A 20 -5.56 -9.69 -29.36
C ILE A 20 -5.38 -11.20 -29.58
N ARG A 21 -6.29 -11.96 -28.95
CA ARG A 21 -7.00 -13.13 -29.51
C ARG A 21 -8.21 -13.50 -28.63
N SER A 22 -9.38 -12.94 -28.95
CA SER A 22 -10.66 -13.48 -28.45
C SER A 22 -11.74 -13.34 -29.51
N VAL A 23 -11.87 -14.37 -30.35
CA VAL A 23 -13.09 -14.66 -31.11
C VAL A 23 -13.46 -16.09 -30.77
N GLY A 24 -14.48 -16.27 -29.93
CA GLY A 24 -14.87 -17.61 -29.51
C GLY A 24 -15.91 -17.71 -28.40
N VAL A 25 -16.95 -16.86 -28.38
CA VAL A 25 -18.07 -17.04 -27.42
C VAL A 25 -19.46 -17.01 -28.09
N ALA A 26 -19.56 -16.85 -29.41
CA ALA A 26 -20.86 -16.72 -30.08
C ALA A 26 -21.59 -18.05 -30.43
N ILE A 27 -21.05 -19.24 -30.13
CA ILE A 27 -21.57 -20.49 -30.72
C ILE A 27 -22.51 -21.29 -29.80
N LEU A 28 -22.48 -21.08 -28.48
CA LEU A 28 -23.29 -21.87 -27.54
C LEU A 28 -24.81 -21.56 -27.47
N PRO A 29 -25.31 -20.34 -27.74
CA PRO A 29 -26.76 -20.09 -27.66
C PRO A 29 -27.56 -20.71 -28.81
N LEU A 30 -26.92 -20.98 -29.96
CA LEU A 30 -27.59 -21.48 -31.17
C LEU A 30 -27.97 -22.97 -31.05
N ALA A 31 -27.19 -23.75 -30.31
CA ALA A 31 -27.39 -25.20 -30.17
C ALA A 31 -28.64 -25.55 -29.33
N VAL A 32 -28.96 -24.76 -28.32
CA VAL A 32 -30.15 -24.97 -27.46
C VAL A 32 -31.44 -24.65 -28.20
N THR A 33 -31.40 -23.70 -29.15
CA THR A 33 -32.55 -23.33 -29.98
C THR A 33 -32.94 -24.43 -30.97
N ILE A 34 -31.96 -25.15 -31.52
CA ILE A 34 -32.19 -26.23 -32.50
C ILE A 34 -32.82 -27.46 -31.84
N VAL A 35 -32.43 -27.78 -30.60
CA VAL A 35 -32.95 -28.96 -29.88
C VAL A 35 -34.43 -28.79 -29.49
N LEU A 36 -34.86 -27.58 -29.09
CA LEU A 36 -36.25 -27.32 -28.71
C LEU A 36 -37.21 -27.17 -29.91
N ALA A 37 -36.71 -26.81 -31.10
CA ALA A 37 -37.52 -26.68 -32.32
C ALA A 37 -37.89 -28.01 -32.99
N SER A 38 -37.28 -29.13 -32.58
CA SER A 38 -37.37 -30.42 -33.29
C SER A 38 -38.54 -31.34 -32.87
N ARG A 39 -39.36 -30.96 -31.88
CA ARG A 39 -40.53 -31.76 -31.45
C ARG A 39 -41.84 -31.06 -31.79
N GLY A 40 -42.82 -31.81 -32.32
CA GLY A 40 -44.29 -31.53 -32.42
C GLY A 40 -44.78 -30.20 -33.02
N ALA A 41 -45.84 -30.21 -33.84
CA ALA A 41 -46.38 -28.98 -34.47
C ALA A 41 -46.85 -27.90 -33.48
N GLY A 42 -47.43 -28.28 -32.33
CA GLY A 42 -47.85 -27.34 -31.27
C GLY A 42 -46.67 -26.74 -30.46
N THR A 43 -45.55 -27.47 -30.38
CA THR A 43 -44.34 -27.05 -29.66
C THR A 43 -43.43 -26.14 -30.50
N ARG A 44 -43.58 -26.10 -31.84
CA ARG A 44 -42.83 -25.19 -32.72
C ARG A 44 -43.17 -23.71 -32.52
N VAL A 45 -44.44 -23.36 -32.27
CA VAL A 45 -44.86 -21.95 -32.06
C VAL A 45 -44.40 -21.44 -30.69
N VAL A 46 -44.42 -22.31 -29.68
CA VAL A 46 -43.88 -22.00 -28.34
C VAL A 46 -42.36 -21.85 -28.39
N GLY A 47 -41.67 -22.77 -29.07
CA GLY A 47 -40.22 -22.73 -29.23
C GLY A 47 -39.72 -21.47 -29.95
N THR A 48 -40.40 -21.06 -31.03
CA THR A 48 -40.02 -19.85 -31.80
C THR A 48 -40.22 -18.56 -31.01
N ARG A 49 -41.29 -18.45 -30.20
CA ARG A 49 -41.52 -17.26 -29.36
C ARG A 49 -40.53 -17.15 -28.20
N VAL A 50 -40.21 -18.27 -27.54
CA VAL A 50 -39.18 -18.30 -26.47
C VAL A 50 -37.81 -17.97 -27.06
N ALA A 51 -37.48 -18.54 -28.22
CA ALA A 51 -36.23 -18.26 -28.91
C ALA A 51 -36.07 -16.77 -29.27
N GLY A 52 -37.13 -16.13 -29.77
CA GLY A 52 -37.11 -14.71 -30.08
C GLY A 52 -36.85 -13.82 -28.86
N GLN A 53 -37.43 -14.15 -27.70
CA GLN A 53 -37.22 -13.39 -26.46
C GLN A 53 -35.80 -13.55 -25.90
N VAL A 54 -35.28 -14.79 -25.90
CA VAL A 54 -33.90 -15.07 -25.48
C VAL A 54 -32.89 -14.39 -26.42
N ALA A 55 -33.16 -14.39 -27.73
CA ALA A 55 -32.32 -13.71 -28.71
C ALA A 55 -32.31 -12.18 -28.51
N ALA A 56 -33.46 -11.56 -28.27
CA ALA A 56 -33.55 -10.12 -28.02
C ALA A 56 -32.79 -9.71 -26.74
N VAL A 57 -32.94 -10.47 -25.66
CA VAL A 57 -32.18 -10.22 -24.42
C VAL A 57 -30.68 -10.49 -24.64
N GLY A 58 -30.32 -11.53 -25.39
CA GLY A 58 -28.94 -11.83 -25.75
C GLY A 58 -28.27 -10.73 -26.57
N MET A 59 -29.00 -10.07 -27.48
CA MET A 59 -28.51 -8.91 -28.23
C MET A 59 -28.28 -7.69 -27.32
N LEU A 60 -29.18 -7.43 -26.37
CA LEU A 60 -29.01 -6.33 -25.41
C LEU A 60 -27.82 -6.56 -24.49
N VAL A 61 -27.65 -7.79 -23.99
CA VAL A 61 -26.47 -8.19 -23.19
C VAL A 61 -25.19 -8.05 -24.02
N SER A 62 -25.18 -8.50 -25.27
CA SER A 62 -24.00 -8.41 -26.15
C SER A 62 -23.63 -6.97 -26.50
N ALA A 63 -24.63 -6.12 -26.78
CA ALA A 63 -24.43 -4.70 -27.05
C ALA A 63 -23.87 -3.96 -25.82
N TYR A 64 -24.34 -4.33 -24.62
CA TYR A 64 -23.80 -3.80 -23.37
C TYR A 64 -22.35 -4.22 -23.13
N LEU A 65 -22.03 -5.51 -23.28
CA LEU A 65 -20.67 -6.03 -23.10
C LEU A 65 -19.66 -5.45 -24.11
N ALA A 66 -20.13 -5.03 -25.29
CA ALA A 66 -19.30 -4.36 -26.28
C ALA A 66 -19.05 -2.88 -25.96
N TRP A 67 -19.92 -2.24 -25.15
CA TRP A 67 -19.86 -0.80 -24.88
C TRP A 67 -19.27 -0.47 -23.50
N VAL A 68 -19.37 -1.38 -22.52
CA VAL A 68 -18.86 -1.16 -21.16
C VAL A 68 -17.47 -1.80 -20.99
N PRO A 69 -16.42 -1.01 -20.69
CA PRO A 69 -15.09 -1.54 -20.41
C PRO A 69 -15.14 -2.57 -19.26
N GLN A 70 -14.52 -3.73 -19.46
CA GLN A 70 -14.48 -4.82 -18.46
C GLN A 70 -13.02 -5.13 -18.08
N ASP A 71 -12.75 -5.21 -16.78
CA ASP A 71 -11.50 -5.79 -16.29
C ASP A 71 -11.38 -7.25 -16.75
N PRO A 72 -10.22 -7.68 -17.28
CA PRO A 72 -9.96 -9.09 -17.60
C PRO A 72 -10.33 -10.10 -16.50
N ALA A 73 -10.17 -9.75 -15.22
CA ALA A 73 -10.45 -10.62 -14.09
C ALA A 73 -11.95 -10.90 -13.89
N ASP A 74 -12.82 -9.96 -14.27
CA ASP A 74 -14.27 -10.02 -14.02
C ASP A 74 -15.07 -10.69 -15.15
N ARG A 75 -14.46 -10.82 -16.34
CA ARG A 75 -15.06 -11.45 -17.53
C ARG A 75 -15.74 -12.81 -17.26
N PRO A 76 -15.16 -13.77 -16.52
CA PRO A 76 -15.82 -15.04 -16.25
C PRO A 76 -17.10 -14.89 -15.40
N LEU A 77 -17.11 -13.99 -14.41
CA LEU A 77 -18.29 -13.74 -13.57
C LEU A 77 -19.41 -13.07 -14.37
N VAL A 78 -19.06 -12.08 -15.21
CA VAL A 78 -20.01 -11.37 -16.07
C VAL A 78 -20.63 -12.31 -17.12
N ALA A 79 -19.85 -13.23 -17.67
CA ALA A 79 -20.35 -14.26 -18.58
C ALA A 79 -21.31 -15.24 -17.87
N ALA A 80 -20.98 -15.68 -16.65
CA ALA A 80 -21.84 -16.56 -15.85
C ALA A 80 -23.18 -15.88 -15.51
N PHE A 81 -23.14 -14.61 -15.09
CA PHE A 81 -24.35 -13.85 -14.79
C PHE A 81 -25.25 -13.67 -16.03
N SER A 82 -24.64 -13.37 -17.19
CA SER A 82 -25.34 -13.25 -18.47
C SER A 82 -26.08 -14.53 -18.85
N LEU A 83 -25.47 -15.69 -18.63
CA LEU A 83 -26.10 -17.00 -18.87
C LEU A 83 -27.28 -17.25 -17.92
N VAL A 84 -27.15 -16.86 -16.64
CA VAL A 84 -28.25 -16.96 -15.67
C VAL A 84 -29.43 -16.09 -16.08
N VAL A 85 -29.19 -14.86 -16.52
CA VAL A 85 -30.24 -13.95 -17.01
C VAL A 85 -30.96 -14.52 -18.23
N LEU A 86 -30.22 -15.08 -19.19
CA LEU A 86 -30.81 -15.72 -20.37
C LEU A 86 -31.63 -16.98 -20.01
N ALA A 87 -31.13 -17.80 -19.09
CA ALA A 87 -31.83 -18.99 -18.60
C ALA A 87 -33.11 -18.63 -17.84
N ALA A 88 -33.06 -17.62 -16.96
CA ALA A 88 -34.23 -17.11 -16.24
C ALA A 88 -35.27 -16.54 -17.21
N THR A 89 -34.83 -15.79 -18.23
CA THR A 89 -35.70 -15.26 -19.29
C THR A 89 -36.40 -16.40 -20.03
N ALA A 90 -35.67 -17.46 -20.40
CA ALA A 90 -36.24 -18.63 -21.06
C ALA A 90 -37.26 -19.35 -20.16
N ALA A 91 -36.94 -19.54 -18.88
CA ALA A 91 -37.82 -20.21 -17.91
C ALA A 91 -39.14 -19.44 -17.70
N VAL A 92 -39.06 -18.11 -17.56
CA VAL A 92 -40.23 -17.24 -17.43
C VAL A 92 -41.08 -17.25 -18.70
N ALA A 93 -40.45 -17.20 -19.88
CA ALA A 93 -41.14 -17.26 -21.16
C ALA A 93 -41.91 -18.59 -21.35
N VAL A 94 -41.28 -19.72 -20.99
CA VAL A 94 -41.91 -21.04 -21.03
C VAL A 94 -43.06 -21.15 -20.02
N ALA A 95 -42.85 -20.69 -18.78
CA ALA A 95 -43.89 -20.69 -17.75
C ALA A 95 -45.10 -19.87 -18.19
N ARG A 96 -44.87 -18.70 -18.81
CA ARG A 96 -45.92 -17.83 -19.33
C ARG A 96 -46.75 -18.50 -20.43
N LEU A 97 -46.10 -19.14 -21.39
CA LEU A 97 -46.79 -19.80 -22.50
C LEU A 97 -47.60 -21.02 -22.04
N ARG A 98 -47.12 -21.74 -21.02
CA ARG A 98 -47.87 -22.84 -20.39
C ARG A 98 -49.09 -22.33 -19.61
N LEU A 99 -48.96 -21.22 -18.90
CA LEU A 99 -50.07 -20.59 -18.17
C LEU A 99 -51.14 -20.01 -19.10
N GLN A 100 -50.73 -19.46 -20.26
CA GLN A 100 -51.66 -18.96 -21.28
C GLN A 100 -52.45 -20.06 -21.99
N ALA A 101 -51.92 -21.29 -22.02
CA ALA A 101 -52.62 -22.45 -22.57
C ALA A 101 -53.63 -23.08 -21.58
N ALA A 102 -53.61 -22.69 -20.29
CA ALA A 102 -54.34 -23.38 -19.22
C ALA A 102 -55.74 -22.81 -18.93
N ASP A 103 -55.95 -21.48 -18.86
CA ASP A 103 -57.31 -20.89 -18.85
C ASP A 103 -57.31 -19.35 -18.89
N SER A 104 -58.41 -18.76 -19.40
CA SER A 104 -58.50 -17.37 -19.88
C SER A 104 -58.63 -16.26 -18.83
N ARG A 105 -58.73 -16.57 -17.53
CA ARG A 105 -58.81 -15.55 -16.44
C ARG A 105 -57.53 -15.35 -15.63
N ALA A 106 -56.57 -16.28 -15.71
CA ALA A 106 -55.27 -16.17 -15.03
C ALA A 106 -54.22 -15.34 -15.82
N ALA A 107 -54.57 -14.86 -17.01
CA ALA A 107 -53.66 -14.17 -17.93
C ALA A 107 -53.14 -12.80 -17.45
N ARG A 108 -53.66 -12.28 -16.33
CA ARG A 108 -53.28 -10.97 -15.75
C ARG A 108 -52.35 -11.04 -14.54
N LEU A 109 -52.00 -12.23 -14.04
CA LEU A 109 -50.97 -12.38 -13.00
C LEU A 109 -49.52 -12.48 -13.51
N PRO A 110 -49.22 -13.05 -14.70
CA PRO A 110 -47.82 -13.22 -15.12
C PRO A 110 -47.14 -11.93 -15.58
N TRP A 111 -47.89 -10.87 -15.94
CA TRP A 111 -47.26 -9.58 -16.32
C TRP A 111 -46.65 -8.86 -15.11
N LEU A 112 -47.33 -8.88 -13.96
CA LEU A 112 -46.80 -8.34 -12.71
C LEU A 112 -45.56 -9.11 -12.27
N ALA A 113 -45.59 -10.44 -12.28
CA ALA A 113 -44.44 -11.28 -11.92
C ALA A 113 -43.23 -11.08 -12.86
N THR A 114 -43.47 -10.89 -14.16
CA THR A 114 -42.41 -10.62 -15.14
C THR A 114 -41.83 -9.22 -14.94
N LEU A 115 -42.67 -8.21 -14.71
CA LEU A 115 -42.22 -6.85 -14.44
C LEU A 115 -41.50 -6.74 -13.10
N THR A 116 -41.95 -7.42 -12.05
CA THR A 116 -41.25 -7.44 -10.76
C THR A 116 -39.91 -8.14 -10.87
N THR A 117 -39.81 -9.22 -11.66
CA THR A 117 -38.53 -9.90 -11.88
C THR A 117 -37.57 -9.04 -12.70
N LEU A 118 -38.04 -8.40 -13.77
CA LEU A 118 -37.23 -7.46 -14.55
C LEU A 118 -36.86 -6.21 -13.75
N ALA A 119 -37.74 -5.70 -12.89
CA ALA A 119 -37.46 -4.59 -11.99
C ALA A 119 -36.45 -4.97 -10.90
N LEU A 120 -36.52 -6.19 -10.35
CA LEU A 120 -35.52 -6.71 -9.40
C LEU A 120 -34.16 -6.89 -10.07
N ILE A 121 -34.12 -7.43 -11.29
CA ILE A 121 -32.89 -7.54 -12.07
C ILE A 121 -32.34 -6.14 -12.36
N ALA A 122 -33.18 -5.19 -12.79
CA ALA A 122 -32.77 -3.81 -13.04
C ALA A 122 -32.32 -3.07 -11.76
N ALA A 123 -32.92 -3.36 -10.60
CA ALA A 123 -32.54 -2.76 -9.32
C ALA A 123 -31.23 -3.34 -8.78
N ILE A 124 -31.06 -4.66 -8.82
CA ILE A 124 -29.79 -5.33 -8.46
C ILE A 124 -28.67 -4.89 -9.41
N PHE A 125 -28.98 -4.74 -10.70
CA PHE A 125 -28.05 -4.25 -11.70
C PHE A 125 -27.76 -2.75 -11.53
N GLY A 126 -28.75 -1.94 -11.16
CA GLY A 126 -28.55 -0.53 -10.80
C GLY A 126 -27.63 -0.37 -9.59
N LEU A 127 -27.79 -1.20 -8.55
CA LEU A 127 -26.86 -1.23 -7.42
C LEU A 127 -25.44 -1.65 -7.82
N TYR A 128 -25.31 -2.65 -8.69
CA TYR A 128 -24.01 -3.09 -9.20
C TYR A 128 -23.33 -2.00 -10.03
N VAL A 129 -24.06 -1.32 -10.94
CA VAL A 129 -23.55 -0.20 -11.73
C VAL A 129 -23.23 1.01 -10.86
N GLN A 130 -23.99 1.28 -9.79
CA GLN A 130 -23.67 2.35 -8.83
C GLN A 130 -22.34 2.06 -8.10
N ASN A 131 -22.07 0.78 -7.78
CA ASN A 131 -20.82 0.35 -7.15
C ASN A 131 -19.64 0.20 -8.14
N GLN A 132 -19.91 0.17 -9.45
CA GLN A 132 -18.91 0.07 -10.52
C GLN A 132 -18.74 1.38 -11.28
N ALA A 133 -19.59 2.38 -11.01
CA ALA A 133 -19.40 3.72 -11.52
C ALA A 133 -18.01 4.13 -11.04
N PRO A 134 -17.06 4.40 -11.95
CA PRO A 134 -15.78 4.88 -11.53
C PRO A 134 -16.06 6.10 -10.67
N ALA A 135 -15.45 6.16 -9.49
CA ALA A 135 -15.16 7.45 -8.89
C ALA A 135 -14.30 8.17 -9.95
N GLN A 136 -14.95 8.79 -10.94
CA GLN A 136 -14.31 9.57 -11.97
C GLN A 136 -13.73 10.75 -11.22
N ALA A 137 -12.48 10.58 -10.80
CA ALA A 137 -11.38 11.46 -11.15
C ALA A 137 -11.72 12.97 -11.14
N ALA A 138 -12.49 13.45 -10.16
CA ALA A 138 -12.54 14.86 -9.82
C ALA A 138 -11.29 15.27 -9.00
N GLY A 139 -10.51 14.31 -8.51
CA GLY A 139 -9.31 14.57 -7.69
C GLY A 139 -7.96 14.60 -8.43
N HIS A 140 -7.86 14.13 -9.68
CA HIS A 140 -6.56 13.86 -10.30
C HIS A 140 -6.08 14.88 -11.35
N ALA A 141 -6.86 15.91 -11.69
CA ALA A 141 -6.41 16.99 -12.56
C ALA A 141 -5.72 18.15 -11.80
N HIS A 142 -5.88 18.26 -10.48
CA HIS A 142 -5.38 19.40 -9.69
C HIS A 142 -3.98 19.21 -9.07
N HIS A 143 -3.39 18.01 -9.10
CA HIS A 143 -2.08 17.77 -8.48
C HIS A 143 -0.89 17.85 -9.43
N ARG A 144 -1.08 17.69 -10.75
CA ARG A 144 0.05 17.76 -11.70
C ARG A 144 0.45 19.20 -12.03
N SER A 145 -0.51 20.12 -12.13
CA SER A 145 -0.22 21.55 -12.35
C SER A 145 0.18 22.29 -11.08
N SER A 146 -0.18 21.80 -9.89
CA SER A 146 0.22 22.42 -8.63
C SER A 146 1.63 22.05 -8.20
N LEU A 147 2.20 20.91 -8.58
CA LEU A 147 3.59 20.58 -8.21
C LEU A 147 4.64 21.34 -9.05
N GLU A 148 4.41 21.50 -10.36
CA GLU A 148 5.29 22.33 -11.20
C GLU A 148 5.16 23.82 -10.86
N SER A 149 3.97 24.29 -10.44
CA SER A 149 3.76 25.68 -10.02
C SER A 149 4.10 25.96 -8.54
N SER A 150 4.21 24.93 -7.67
CA SER A 150 4.58 25.12 -6.25
C SER A 150 6.06 24.89 -5.96
N ALA A 151 6.80 24.23 -6.86
CA ALA A 151 8.24 24.01 -6.70
C ALA A 151 9.07 25.23 -7.14
N ALA A 152 8.53 26.05 -8.07
CA ALA A 152 9.13 27.32 -8.47
C ALA A 152 8.94 28.37 -7.36
N GLY A 153 9.81 28.34 -6.34
CA GLY A 153 9.85 29.34 -5.28
C GLY A 153 9.89 28.81 -3.84
N ARG A 154 9.84 27.48 -3.64
CA ARG A 154 10.10 26.91 -2.31
C ARG A 154 11.60 26.78 -2.08
N PRO A 155 12.16 27.29 -0.98
CA PRO A 155 13.56 27.08 -0.65
C PRO A 155 13.81 25.56 -0.52
N SER A 156 14.77 25.04 -1.28
CA SER A 156 15.22 23.67 -1.14
C SER A 156 16.02 23.52 0.16
N ILE A 157 15.64 22.59 1.03
CA ILE A 157 16.40 22.26 2.24
C ILE A 157 17.49 21.26 1.85
N ALA A 158 18.75 21.55 2.21
CA ALA A 158 19.85 20.64 1.96
C ALA A 158 19.68 19.36 2.81
N VAL A 159 19.85 18.18 2.21
CA VAL A 159 19.78 16.90 2.93
C VAL A 159 20.74 16.85 4.12
N ALA A 160 21.92 17.45 3.97
CA ALA A 160 22.94 17.59 5.01
C ALA A 160 22.52 18.49 6.20
N SER A 161 21.43 19.24 6.09
CA SER A 161 20.86 20.04 7.20
C SER A 161 19.76 19.31 7.96
N LEU A 162 19.34 18.13 7.51
CA LEU A 162 18.29 17.33 8.14
C LEU A 162 18.84 16.53 9.32
N THR A 163 19.08 17.23 10.42
CA THR A 163 19.54 16.68 11.70
C THR A 163 18.37 16.20 12.56
N GLY A 164 18.56 15.13 13.34
CA GLY A 164 17.56 14.61 14.29
C GLY A 164 17.63 15.29 15.65
N LEU A 165 17.27 14.56 16.73
CA LEU A 165 17.46 15.01 18.12
C LEU A 165 18.96 15.15 18.45
N HIS A 166 19.52 16.34 18.21
CA HIS A 166 20.94 16.65 18.43
C HIS A 166 21.19 17.46 19.71
N GLN A 167 20.15 17.99 20.36
CA GLN A 167 20.27 18.84 21.54
C GLN A 167 20.47 18.00 22.82
N GLY A 168 21.28 18.50 23.76
CA GLY A 168 21.53 17.86 25.06
C GLY A 168 22.94 17.30 25.24
N LYS A 169 23.20 16.71 26.41
CA LYS A 169 24.48 16.04 26.72
C LYS A 169 24.40 14.60 26.20
N PRO A 170 25.36 14.11 25.40
CA PRO A 170 25.35 12.72 24.96
C PRO A 170 25.59 11.79 26.15
N ASP A 171 24.92 10.64 26.12
CA ASP A 171 25.06 9.59 27.13
C ASP A 171 26.39 8.84 26.99
N VAL A 172 26.85 8.67 25.75
CA VAL A 172 28.10 7.97 25.41
C VAL A 172 28.86 8.71 24.32
N ARG A 173 30.18 8.74 24.44
CA ARG A 173 31.09 9.40 23.49
C ARG A 173 32.16 8.45 22.99
N PHE A 174 32.46 8.53 21.70
CA PHE A 174 33.56 7.81 21.08
C PHE A 174 34.39 8.74 20.20
N THR A 175 35.68 8.41 20.05
CA THR A 175 36.54 9.04 19.05
C THR A 175 37.09 7.96 18.14
N LEU A 176 36.88 8.14 16.83
CA LEU A 176 37.43 7.33 15.77
C LEU A 176 38.49 8.14 15.02
N VAL A 177 39.71 7.65 15.01
CA VAL A 177 40.84 8.25 14.31
C VAL A 177 41.13 7.41 13.07
N ALA A 178 40.83 7.97 11.90
CA ALA A 178 41.13 7.36 10.61
C ALA A 178 42.56 7.70 10.20
N ALA A 179 43.35 6.66 9.96
CA ALA A 179 44.76 6.77 9.58
C ALA A 179 45.20 5.57 8.74
N HIS A 180 46.24 5.75 7.93
CA HIS A 180 47.03 4.65 7.41
C HIS A 180 47.75 3.94 8.56
N GLY A 181 47.80 2.61 8.50
CA GLY A 181 48.47 1.79 9.48
C GLY A 181 48.89 0.45 8.92
N LYS A 182 49.65 -0.32 9.70
CA LYS A 182 50.02 -1.70 9.36
C LYS A 182 49.23 -2.68 10.22
N ILE A 183 48.61 -3.67 9.58
CA ILE A 183 47.90 -4.75 10.27
C ILE A 183 48.59 -6.08 10.04
N ARG A 184 48.56 -6.96 11.05
CA ARG A 184 49.10 -8.32 10.97
C ARG A 184 47.97 -9.29 10.65
N LEU A 185 48.11 -10.00 9.53
CA LEU A 185 47.18 -11.05 9.12
C LEU A 185 47.39 -12.33 9.94
N SER A 186 46.42 -13.24 9.90
CA SER A 186 46.51 -14.56 10.55
C SER A 186 47.67 -15.41 10.04
N SER A 187 48.12 -15.18 8.80
CA SER A 187 49.32 -15.78 8.21
C SER A 187 50.63 -15.26 8.80
N GLY A 188 50.59 -14.20 9.62
CA GLY A 188 51.75 -13.52 10.17
C GLY A 188 52.32 -12.39 9.28
N ALA A 189 51.86 -12.27 8.04
CA ALA A 189 52.22 -11.17 7.14
C ALA A 189 51.72 -9.82 7.67
N GLN A 190 52.46 -8.75 7.39
CA GLN A 190 52.01 -7.37 7.62
C GLN A 190 51.60 -6.72 6.30
N ILE A 191 50.47 -6.03 6.29
CA ILE A 191 50.00 -5.26 5.13
C ILE A 191 49.65 -3.83 5.54
N ASP A 192 49.78 -2.90 4.61
CA ASP A 192 49.26 -1.55 4.76
C ASP A 192 47.73 -1.58 4.68
N ALA A 193 47.07 -0.82 5.55
CA ALA A 193 45.62 -0.76 5.65
C ALA A 193 45.16 0.61 6.13
N LEU A 194 43.92 0.96 5.79
CA LEU A 194 43.20 2.01 6.48
C LEU A 194 42.68 1.46 7.81
N THR A 195 42.89 2.22 8.87
CA THR A 195 42.58 1.81 10.24
C THR A 195 41.70 2.83 10.93
N PHE A 196 40.91 2.35 11.88
CA PHE A 196 40.33 3.21 12.91
C PHE A 196 41.04 2.91 14.23
N ASN A 197 41.60 3.94 14.85
CA ASN A 197 42.38 3.85 16.10
C ASN A 197 43.55 2.83 15.99
N GLY A 198 44.20 2.77 14.83
CA GLY A 198 45.36 1.91 14.58
C GLY A 198 45.05 0.42 14.37
N ALA A 199 43.77 0.03 14.28
CA ALA A 199 43.35 -1.35 14.04
C ALA A 199 42.40 -1.50 12.84
N SER A 200 42.44 -2.69 12.23
CA SER A 200 41.44 -3.18 11.28
C SER A 200 41.20 -4.67 11.54
N PRO A 201 39.99 -5.09 11.98
CA PRO A 201 38.81 -4.27 12.23
C PRO A 201 39.04 -3.17 13.29
N GLY A 202 38.37 -2.03 13.12
CA GLY A 202 38.41 -0.94 14.08
C GLY A 202 37.78 -1.31 15.44
N PRO A 203 37.77 -0.37 16.41
CA PRO A 203 37.26 -0.65 17.75
C PRO A 203 35.77 -1.00 17.75
N THR A 204 35.38 -1.89 18.66
CA THR A 204 33.95 -2.18 18.92
C THR A 204 33.33 -1.02 19.69
N LEU A 205 32.33 -0.36 19.10
CA LEU A 205 31.50 0.63 19.80
C LEU A 205 30.30 -0.09 20.41
N ARG A 206 30.19 -0.08 21.75
CA ARG A 206 29.08 -0.72 22.47
C ARG A 206 28.22 0.33 23.16
N VAL A 207 26.93 0.33 22.83
CA VAL A 207 25.94 1.29 23.32
C VAL A 207 24.70 0.55 23.83
N ARG A 208 23.90 1.21 24.67
CA ARG A 208 22.56 0.74 25.04
C ARG A 208 21.53 1.42 24.15
N GLN A 209 20.49 0.68 23.79
CA GLN A 209 19.34 1.19 23.04
C GLN A 209 18.75 2.43 23.74
N GLY A 210 18.41 3.45 22.95
CA GLY A 210 17.88 4.72 23.47
C GLY A 210 18.93 5.72 23.98
N GLN A 211 20.22 5.39 24.03
CA GLN A 211 21.27 6.34 24.40
C GLN A 211 21.54 7.34 23.26
N LEU A 212 21.70 8.63 23.60
CA LEU A 212 22.27 9.60 22.68
C LEU A 212 23.77 9.34 22.53
N VAL A 213 24.16 8.91 21.33
CA VAL A 213 25.55 8.59 20.97
C VAL A 213 26.18 9.78 20.27
N GLU A 214 27.40 10.14 20.69
CA GLU A 214 28.25 11.07 19.97
C GLU A 214 29.54 10.37 19.50
N VAL A 215 29.83 10.44 18.21
CA VAL A 215 31.08 9.91 17.65
C VAL A 215 31.85 11.00 16.94
N THR A 216 33.05 11.32 17.43
CA THR A 216 33.97 12.22 16.75
C THR A 216 34.87 11.44 15.82
N LEU A 217 34.73 11.65 14.50
CA LEU A 217 35.66 11.19 13.49
C LEU A 217 36.76 12.22 13.30
N VAL A 218 38.01 11.78 13.35
CA VAL A 218 39.21 12.57 13.04
C VAL A 218 39.94 11.87 11.91
N ASN A 219 40.27 12.58 10.84
CA ASN A 219 41.13 12.04 9.77
C ASN A 219 42.54 12.61 9.93
N THR A 220 43.53 11.77 10.18
CA THR A 220 44.92 12.24 10.35
C THR A 220 45.67 12.34 9.03
N ASP A 221 45.56 11.34 8.15
CA ASP A 221 46.44 11.23 6.97
C ASP A 221 45.81 10.57 5.73
N VAL A 222 44.50 10.31 5.71
CA VAL A 222 43.83 9.68 4.57
C VAL A 222 43.46 10.75 3.54
N ALA A 223 44.29 10.88 2.50
CA ALA A 223 44.27 11.99 1.54
C ALA A 223 42.94 12.14 0.79
N GLU A 224 42.29 11.03 0.45
CA GLU A 224 41.02 10.96 -0.25
C GLU A 224 39.86 11.54 0.58
N GLY A 225 40.02 11.59 1.91
CA GLY A 225 38.98 11.94 2.86
C GLY A 225 38.24 10.70 3.38
N VAL A 226 37.61 10.84 4.54
CA VAL A 226 36.93 9.73 5.23
C VAL A 226 35.56 10.17 5.73
N THR A 227 34.59 9.27 5.65
CA THR A 227 33.31 9.35 6.39
C THR A 227 33.06 8.02 7.09
N VAL A 228 32.05 7.97 7.96
CA VAL A 228 31.59 6.73 8.60
C VAL A 228 30.10 6.60 8.35
N HIS A 229 29.71 5.59 7.58
CA HIS A 229 28.31 5.23 7.40
C HIS A 229 27.87 4.16 8.42
N TRP A 230 26.70 4.38 9.03
CA TRP A 230 26.18 3.58 10.15
C TRP A 230 25.28 2.45 9.66
N HIS A 231 25.89 1.45 9.05
CA HIS A 231 25.17 0.37 8.37
C HIS A 231 24.15 -0.33 9.30
N GLY A 232 22.86 -0.22 8.97
CA GLY A 232 21.74 -0.83 9.71
C GLY A 232 21.21 -0.01 10.88
N VAL A 233 21.77 1.17 11.15
CA VAL A 233 21.29 2.10 12.18
C VAL A 233 20.39 3.14 11.53
N ASP A 234 19.23 3.40 12.14
CA ASP A 234 18.40 4.55 11.74
C ASP A 234 19.00 5.84 12.29
N VAL A 235 19.54 6.64 11.39
CA VAL A 235 20.14 7.93 11.70
C VAL A 235 19.51 9.01 10.83
N PRO A 236 19.43 10.25 11.33
CA PRO A 236 19.05 11.39 10.50
C PRO A 236 19.97 11.51 9.30
N ASN A 237 19.46 12.02 8.18
CA ASN A 237 20.24 12.09 6.94
C ASN A 237 21.59 12.78 7.16
N ALA A 238 21.64 13.91 7.88
CA ALA A 238 22.89 14.64 8.14
C ALA A 238 23.97 13.83 8.89
N GLU A 239 23.58 12.72 9.53
CA GLU A 239 24.45 11.86 10.35
C GLU A 239 24.83 10.55 9.61
N ASP A 240 24.36 10.36 8.38
CA ASP A 240 24.44 9.09 7.66
C ASP A 240 25.83 8.79 7.06
N GLY A 241 26.68 9.80 6.88
CA GLY A 241 28.08 9.56 6.49
C GLY A 241 28.31 9.20 5.03
N VAL A 242 27.45 9.60 4.10
CA VAL A 242 27.60 9.39 2.66
C VAL A 242 28.18 10.65 2.00
N PRO A 243 29.44 10.61 1.53
CA PRO A 243 30.11 11.78 0.99
C PRO A 243 29.44 12.30 -0.29
N GLY A 244 29.26 13.62 -0.39
CA GLY A 244 28.62 14.29 -1.52
C GLY A 244 27.09 14.18 -1.55
N LEU A 245 26.48 13.50 -0.58
CA LEU A 245 25.01 13.38 -0.47
C LEU A 245 24.53 13.88 0.89
N THR A 246 25.00 13.25 1.97
CA THR A 246 24.55 13.59 3.33
C THR A 246 25.55 14.41 4.11
N GLN A 247 26.82 14.37 3.71
CA GLN A 247 27.87 15.26 4.20
C GLN A 247 29.03 15.34 3.19
N GLU A 248 29.99 16.22 3.45
CA GLU A 248 31.30 16.17 2.77
C GLU A 248 32.25 15.18 3.46
N ALA A 249 33.24 14.70 2.70
CA ALA A 249 34.31 13.84 3.24
C ALA A 249 35.21 14.62 4.21
N VAL A 250 35.57 14.01 5.34
CA VAL A 250 36.51 14.62 6.30
C VAL A 250 37.92 14.53 5.73
N ARG A 251 38.48 15.67 5.32
CA ARG A 251 39.84 15.79 4.79
C ARG A 251 40.91 15.58 5.88
N PRO A 252 42.18 15.28 5.51
CA PRO A 252 43.27 15.19 6.48
C PRO A 252 43.38 16.42 7.39
N GLY A 253 43.60 16.20 8.68
CA GLY A 253 43.58 17.23 9.72
C GLY A 253 42.17 17.67 10.17
N GLY A 254 41.13 17.23 9.46
CA GLY A 254 39.73 17.57 9.74
C GLY A 254 39.10 16.69 10.81
N ARG A 255 37.92 17.12 11.28
CA ARG A 255 37.06 16.35 12.18
C ARG A 255 35.57 16.50 11.80
N HIS A 256 34.77 15.49 12.13
CA HIS A 256 33.31 15.52 12.03
C HIS A 256 32.70 14.86 13.26
N VAL A 257 31.54 15.33 13.71
CA VAL A 257 30.86 14.82 14.91
C VAL A 257 29.50 14.29 14.51
N TYR A 258 29.30 12.99 14.68
CA TYR A 258 28.02 12.33 14.48
C TYR A 258 27.23 12.30 15.78
N ARG A 259 25.93 12.60 15.75
CA ARG A 259 25.03 12.54 16.92
C ARG A 259 23.68 11.91 16.58
N PHE A 260 23.39 10.74 17.16
CA PHE A 260 22.15 10.00 16.91
C PHE A 260 21.76 9.09 18.07
N VAL A 261 20.51 8.63 18.08
CA VAL A 261 20.01 7.61 19.01
C VAL A 261 19.80 6.31 18.23
N PRO A 262 20.64 5.28 18.42
CA PRO A 262 20.53 4.03 17.68
C PRO A 262 19.37 3.20 18.22
N ASN A 263 18.41 2.92 17.32
CA ASN A 263 17.18 2.16 17.55
C ASN A 263 16.20 2.84 18.54
N PRO A 264 14.89 2.67 18.34
CA PRO A 264 13.89 3.23 19.24
C PRO A 264 14.07 2.67 20.66
N ALA A 265 13.85 3.46 21.72
CA ALA A 265 13.92 2.97 23.12
C ALA A 265 12.84 1.89 23.41
N PRO A 266 12.73 1.29 24.61
CA PRO A 266 11.52 0.55 24.96
C PRO A 266 10.25 1.37 24.67
N ALA A 267 9.19 0.69 24.22
CA ALA A 267 7.97 1.36 23.78
C ALA A 267 7.32 2.15 24.93
N THR A 268 7.07 3.44 24.70
CA THR A 268 6.31 4.31 25.60
C THR A 268 4.83 4.36 25.21
N ARG A 269 4.53 4.04 23.94
CA ARG A 269 3.16 3.88 23.40
C ARG A 269 3.03 2.53 22.71
N THR A 270 1.88 1.89 22.83
CA THR A 270 1.55 0.66 22.10
C THR A 270 0.18 0.76 21.46
N TYR A 271 0.06 0.31 20.21
CA TYR A 271 -1.19 0.24 19.46
C TYR A 271 -1.37 -1.14 18.84
N ASP A 272 -2.58 -1.69 18.96
CA ASP A 272 -2.97 -2.92 18.26
C ASP A 272 -4.04 -2.56 17.22
N LEU A 273 -3.77 -2.92 15.98
CA LEU A 273 -4.62 -2.63 14.83
C LEU A 273 -4.95 -3.94 14.13
N VAL A 274 -6.23 -4.28 14.16
CA VAL A 274 -6.78 -5.46 13.51
C VAL A 274 -7.45 -5.02 12.22
N MET A 275 -6.93 -5.49 11.10
CA MET A 275 -7.53 -5.32 9.79
C MET A 275 -8.57 -6.41 9.57
N ASP A 276 -9.77 -5.98 9.21
CA ASP A 276 -10.92 -6.84 8.92
C ASP A 276 -11.68 -6.33 7.70
N ASN A 277 -12.52 -7.19 7.14
CA ASN A 277 -13.54 -6.81 6.16
C ASN A 277 -14.92 -6.93 6.82
N GLY A 278 -15.78 -5.94 6.64
CA GLY A 278 -17.10 -5.97 7.27
C GLY A 278 -18.03 -4.89 6.73
N SER A 279 -19.24 -4.81 7.30
CA SER A 279 -20.17 -3.76 6.94
C SER A 279 -19.96 -2.54 7.84
N ALA A 280 -19.75 -1.37 7.24
CA ALA A 280 -19.57 -0.12 7.96
C ALA A 280 -20.21 1.05 7.20
N PHE A 281 -20.39 2.18 7.89
CA PHE A 281 -20.74 3.43 7.22
C PHE A 281 -19.47 4.07 6.65
N THR A 282 -19.40 4.19 5.34
CA THR A 282 -18.32 4.86 4.61
C THR A 282 -18.92 5.90 3.66
N ASN A 283 -18.36 7.11 3.65
CA ASN A 283 -18.82 8.22 2.81
C ASN A 283 -20.34 8.50 2.87
N GLY A 284 -20.95 8.33 4.05
CA GLY A 284 -22.38 8.58 4.27
C GLY A 284 -23.31 7.44 3.83
N THR A 285 -22.78 6.31 3.35
CA THR A 285 -23.56 5.13 2.95
C THR A 285 -23.13 3.91 3.74
N PHE A 286 -24.07 2.99 4.01
CA PHE A 286 -23.75 1.69 4.57
C PHE A 286 -23.24 0.78 3.44
N SER A 287 -22.00 0.31 3.55
CA SER A 287 -21.33 -0.48 2.51
C SER A 287 -20.52 -1.61 3.12
N TRP A 288 -20.05 -2.51 2.26
CA TRP A 288 -18.88 -3.31 2.59
C TRP A 288 -17.67 -2.38 2.70
N ALA A 289 -16.82 -2.62 3.69
CA ALA A 289 -15.73 -1.74 4.05
C ALA A 289 -14.52 -2.53 4.53
N ASN A 290 -13.36 -1.96 4.28
CA ASN A 290 -12.11 -2.35 4.90
C ASN A 290 -11.99 -1.58 6.21
N THR A 291 -11.86 -2.33 7.32
CA THR A 291 -11.97 -1.78 8.66
C THR A 291 -10.69 -1.96 9.45
N VAL A 292 -10.45 -1.02 10.37
CA VAL A 292 -9.40 -1.12 11.39
C VAL A 292 -10.09 -1.12 12.74
N ASN A 293 -9.86 -2.18 13.52
CA ASN A 293 -10.50 -2.39 14.83
C ASN A 293 -12.04 -2.32 14.73
N GLY A 294 -12.62 -2.82 13.64
CA GLY A 294 -14.07 -2.82 13.37
C GLY A 294 -14.67 -1.46 12.97
N ALA A 295 -13.86 -0.41 12.87
CA ALA A 295 -14.29 0.92 12.42
C ALA A 295 -13.77 1.23 11.01
N SER A 296 -14.40 2.19 10.33
CA SER A 296 -14.04 2.60 8.98
C SER A 296 -14.04 4.12 8.83
N GLY A 297 -13.11 4.63 8.03
CA GLY A 297 -12.91 6.04 7.73
C GLY A 297 -12.78 6.88 9.00
N ALA A 298 -13.55 7.97 9.07
CA ALA A 298 -13.53 8.89 10.21
C ALA A 298 -13.94 8.27 11.56
N ALA A 299 -14.54 7.07 11.56
CA ALA A 299 -14.86 6.35 12.79
C ALA A 299 -13.65 5.62 13.39
N ILE A 300 -12.56 5.42 12.63
CA ILE A 300 -11.34 4.83 13.16
C ILE A 300 -10.70 5.83 14.12
N ALA A 301 -10.39 5.35 15.33
CA ALA A 301 -9.79 6.18 16.37
C ALA A 301 -8.44 6.75 15.91
N THR A 302 -8.24 8.05 16.16
CA THR A 302 -6.93 8.69 15.96
C THR A 302 -5.95 8.17 17.00
N LEU A 303 -4.76 7.76 16.55
CA LEU A 303 -3.69 7.27 17.39
C LEU A 303 -2.86 8.45 17.88
N MET A 304 -2.87 8.72 19.19
CA MET A 304 -2.21 9.88 19.77
C MET A 304 -0.78 9.58 20.24
N VAL A 305 0.17 10.45 19.92
CA VAL A 305 1.57 10.32 20.38
C VAL A 305 2.10 11.64 20.92
N ASP A 306 3.05 11.58 21.83
CA ASP A 306 3.87 12.72 22.21
C ASP A 306 5.18 12.70 21.42
N ARG A 307 5.75 13.89 21.15
CA ARG A 307 7.06 13.96 20.49
C ARG A 307 8.11 13.27 21.36
N GLY A 308 8.84 12.34 20.76
CA GLY A 308 9.85 11.51 21.40
C GLY A 308 9.33 10.17 21.91
N ASP A 309 8.03 9.89 21.79
CA ASP A 309 7.50 8.56 22.09
C ASP A 309 8.17 7.50 21.22
N THR A 310 8.55 6.36 21.83
CA THR A 310 8.77 5.15 21.04
C THR A 310 7.44 4.44 20.90
N VAL A 311 6.94 4.35 19.68
CA VAL A 311 5.68 3.68 19.37
C VAL A 311 5.99 2.25 18.97
N ARG A 312 5.29 1.30 19.60
CA ARG A 312 5.17 -0.08 19.12
C ARG A 312 3.77 -0.28 18.57
N MET A 313 3.67 -0.89 17.40
CA MET A 313 2.37 -1.08 16.76
C MET A 313 2.29 -2.51 16.20
N ARG A 314 1.18 -3.19 16.49
CA ARG A 314 0.88 -4.51 15.92
C ARG A 314 -0.16 -4.36 14.84
N PHE A 315 0.16 -4.84 13.64
CA PHE A 315 -0.82 -5.08 12.59
C PHE A 315 -1.23 -6.56 12.65
N THR A 316 -2.51 -6.84 12.63
CA THR A 316 -3.05 -8.20 12.52
C THR A 316 -4.11 -8.23 11.44
N ASN A 317 -3.89 -8.98 10.37
CA ASN A 317 -4.89 -9.13 9.33
C ASN A 317 -5.73 -10.37 9.58
N ARG A 318 -6.97 -10.16 10.03
CA ARG A 318 -7.99 -11.21 10.21
C ARG A 318 -8.96 -11.26 9.02
N GLY A 319 -8.88 -10.29 8.12
CA GLY A 319 -9.59 -10.27 6.85
C GLY A 319 -9.13 -11.34 5.86
N ILE A 320 -9.70 -11.28 4.66
CA ILE A 320 -9.49 -12.27 3.59
C ILE A 320 -8.68 -11.73 2.40
N ILE A 321 -8.25 -10.47 2.47
CA ILE A 321 -7.45 -9.79 1.44
C ILE A 321 -6.18 -9.19 2.04
N ASP A 322 -5.18 -8.96 1.21
CA ASP A 322 -3.91 -8.33 1.60
C ASP A 322 -4.09 -6.84 1.91
N HIS A 323 -3.33 -6.36 2.89
CA HIS A 323 -3.29 -4.94 3.25
C HIS A 323 -1.84 -4.40 3.31
N PRO A 324 -1.38 -3.69 2.26
CA PRO A 324 -0.11 -2.96 2.30
C PRO A 324 -0.20 -1.71 3.17
N MET A 325 0.03 -1.85 4.48
CA MET A 325 -0.09 -0.74 5.43
C MET A 325 1.04 0.27 5.24
N HIS A 326 0.69 1.52 5.00
CA HIS A 326 1.62 2.63 4.81
C HIS A 326 1.46 3.66 5.93
N LEU A 327 2.56 3.94 6.61
CA LEU A 327 2.63 4.95 7.66
C LEU A 327 3.33 6.19 7.13
N HIS A 328 2.64 7.32 7.18
CA HIS A 328 3.16 8.60 6.73
C HIS A 328 4.06 9.23 7.80
N GLY A 329 5.03 10.03 7.34
CA GLY A 329 5.89 10.82 8.22
C GLY A 329 6.93 10.03 9.03
N HIS A 330 6.88 8.70 9.02
CA HIS A 330 7.74 7.85 9.84
C HIS A 330 8.29 6.66 9.04
N ARG A 331 9.55 6.34 9.29
CA ARG A 331 10.13 5.05 8.88
C ARG A 331 9.95 4.07 10.04
N ILE A 332 9.52 2.85 9.72
CA ILE A 332 9.21 1.82 10.69
C ILE A 332 10.24 0.70 10.64
N ARG A 333 10.57 0.14 11.79
CA ARG A 333 11.36 -1.09 11.92
C ARG A 333 10.44 -2.25 12.22
N VAL A 334 10.53 -3.32 11.46
CA VAL A 334 9.83 -4.58 11.75
C VAL A 334 10.59 -5.32 12.86
N LEU A 335 9.86 -5.72 13.91
CA LEU A 335 10.37 -6.45 15.08
C LEU A 335 10.07 -7.95 14.96
N SER A 336 8.85 -8.31 14.57
CA SER A 336 8.42 -9.70 14.42
C SER A 336 7.40 -9.85 13.29
N ARG A 337 7.30 -11.07 12.77
CA ARG A 337 6.25 -11.53 11.85
C ARG A 337 5.66 -12.82 12.41
N ASN A 338 4.35 -12.88 12.57
CA ASN A 338 3.62 -14.02 13.13
C ASN A 338 4.23 -14.48 14.47
N ASP A 339 4.48 -13.51 15.35
CA ASP A 339 5.09 -13.67 16.68
C ASP A 339 6.55 -14.19 16.71
N ALA A 340 7.15 -14.46 15.54
CA ALA A 340 8.55 -14.80 15.41
C ALA A 340 9.40 -13.53 15.18
N PRO A 341 10.42 -13.25 16.01
CA PRO A 341 11.33 -12.14 15.79
C PRO A 341 12.00 -12.21 14.42
N VAL A 342 12.09 -11.08 13.71
CA VAL A 342 12.86 -11.03 12.46
C VAL A 342 14.35 -11.19 12.77
N THR A 343 15.07 -11.93 11.93
CA THR A 343 16.50 -12.21 12.09
C THR A 343 17.30 -11.62 10.94
N GLY A 344 18.62 -11.44 11.15
CA GLY A 344 19.52 -10.83 10.17
C GLY A 344 19.57 -9.31 10.27
N SER A 345 19.68 -8.64 9.12
CA SER A 345 19.74 -7.17 9.05
C SER A 345 18.41 -6.54 9.51
N PRO A 346 18.45 -5.38 10.21
CA PRO A 346 17.24 -4.65 10.56
C PRO A 346 16.38 -4.37 9.33
N TRP A 347 15.10 -4.75 9.38
CA TRP A 347 14.13 -4.48 8.32
C TRP A 347 13.47 -3.13 8.57
N TRP A 348 13.95 -2.11 7.86
CA TRP A 348 13.34 -0.78 7.81
C TRP A 348 12.46 -0.64 6.56
N THR A 349 11.27 -0.08 6.72
CA THR A 349 10.34 0.22 5.63
C THR A 349 9.43 1.40 6.02
N HIS A 350 8.59 1.87 5.11
CA HIS A 350 7.44 2.74 5.41
C HIS A 350 6.11 2.12 4.97
N THR A 351 6.17 0.99 4.24
CA THR A 351 5.02 0.25 3.76
C THR A 351 5.25 -1.24 3.97
N LEU A 352 4.26 -1.95 4.50
CA LEU A 352 4.35 -3.37 4.84
C LEU A 352 3.10 -4.11 4.37
N ASN A 353 3.26 -5.09 3.49
CA ASN A 353 2.15 -5.96 3.10
C ASN A 353 1.83 -6.94 4.23
N VAL A 354 0.60 -6.86 4.75
CA VAL A 354 0.08 -7.77 5.77
C VAL A 354 -0.93 -8.69 5.08
N ALA A 355 -0.54 -9.93 4.80
CA ALA A 355 -1.42 -10.91 4.15
C ALA A 355 -2.46 -11.49 5.14
N PRO A 356 -3.55 -12.11 4.67
CA PRO A 356 -4.54 -12.77 5.52
C PRO A 356 -3.91 -13.75 6.52
N GLY A 357 -4.31 -13.63 7.78
CA GLY A 357 -3.79 -14.44 8.90
C GLY A 357 -2.42 -14.01 9.40
N GLU A 358 -1.79 -12.99 8.79
CA GLU A 358 -0.49 -12.50 9.25
C GLU A 358 -0.61 -11.44 10.33
N SER A 359 0.45 -11.36 11.13
CA SER A 359 0.66 -10.24 12.03
C SER A 359 2.11 -9.75 12.00
N PHE A 360 2.28 -8.45 12.20
CA PHE A 360 3.59 -7.83 12.31
C PHE A 360 3.63 -6.93 13.52
N GLU A 361 4.71 -7.03 14.30
CA GLU A 361 5.05 -6.02 15.30
C GLU A 361 6.08 -5.08 14.71
N ILE A 362 5.81 -3.78 14.77
CA ILE A 362 6.68 -2.73 14.25
C ILE A 362 7.00 -1.70 15.34
N THR A 363 8.05 -0.92 15.14
CA THR A 363 8.36 0.21 16.00
C THR A 363 8.92 1.39 15.22
N PHE A 364 8.66 2.60 15.73
CA PHE A 364 9.25 3.84 15.26
C PHE A 364 9.32 4.85 16.40
N THR A 365 10.15 5.88 16.23
CA THR A 365 10.21 7.04 17.14
C THR A 365 9.30 8.13 16.59
N ALA A 366 8.45 8.71 17.43
CA ALA A 366 7.61 9.84 17.09
C ALA A 366 8.44 11.14 17.13
N ASP A 367 9.28 11.38 16.12
CA ASP A 367 10.19 12.52 16.04
C ASP A 367 9.80 13.60 15.01
N ASN A 368 8.68 13.39 14.32
CA ASN A 368 8.18 14.23 13.23
C ASN A 368 6.76 14.75 13.52
N PRO A 369 6.60 15.81 14.35
CA PRO A 369 5.30 16.30 14.76
C PRO A 369 4.38 16.70 13.60
N GLY A 370 3.15 16.18 13.65
CA GLY A 370 2.14 16.40 12.61
C GLY A 370 0.84 15.66 12.91
N ILE A 371 -0.10 15.78 11.98
CA ILE A 371 -1.23 14.86 11.86
C ILE A 371 -0.98 14.09 10.57
N TRP A 372 -0.65 12.81 10.71
CA TRP A 372 -0.26 11.92 9.62
C TRP A 372 -1.44 11.01 9.28
N MET A 373 -1.81 10.99 8.01
CA MET A 373 -2.83 10.09 7.50
C MET A 373 -2.15 8.78 7.11
N ASP A 374 -2.47 7.71 7.83
CA ASP A 374 -1.95 6.38 7.57
C ASP A 374 -3.04 5.54 6.91
N HIS A 375 -2.67 4.62 6.02
CA HIS A 375 -3.67 3.91 5.23
C HIS A 375 -3.18 2.57 4.68
N CYS A 376 -4.14 1.77 4.19
CA CYS A 376 -3.84 0.71 3.26
C CYS A 376 -3.41 1.32 1.91
N HIS A 377 -2.27 0.90 1.37
CA HIS A 377 -1.74 1.39 0.09
C HIS A 377 -2.36 0.67 -1.13
N ASN A 378 -3.44 -0.09 -0.92
CA ASN A 378 -4.42 -0.35 -1.97
C ASN A 378 -5.45 0.78 -1.93
N PHE A 379 -5.51 1.58 -2.99
CA PHE A 379 -6.36 2.76 -3.06
C PHE A 379 -7.85 2.46 -2.91
N GLU A 380 -8.31 1.30 -3.39
CA GLU A 380 -9.69 0.86 -3.21
C GLU A 380 -9.97 0.59 -1.74
N HIS A 381 -9.06 -0.13 -1.06
CA HIS A 381 -9.22 -0.42 0.36
C HIS A 381 -9.17 0.84 1.22
N ALA A 382 -8.32 1.81 0.86
CA ALA A 382 -8.29 3.12 1.50
C ALA A 382 -9.61 3.88 1.26
N ALA A 383 -10.12 3.91 0.03
CA ALA A 383 -11.38 4.59 -0.30
C ALA A 383 -12.59 3.95 0.38
N GLU A 384 -12.56 2.64 0.60
CA GLU A 384 -13.51 1.87 1.41
C GLU A 384 -13.29 2.02 2.92
N GLY A 385 -12.41 2.95 3.32
CA GLY A 385 -12.29 3.48 4.67
C GLY A 385 -11.17 2.89 5.53
N MET A 386 -10.21 2.15 4.97
CA MET A 386 -8.99 1.77 5.69
C MET A 386 -7.95 2.90 5.68
N LEU A 387 -8.34 4.02 6.28
CA LEU A 387 -7.53 5.22 6.48
C LEU A 387 -7.74 5.74 7.90
N TRP A 388 -6.68 6.10 8.60
CA TRP A 388 -6.75 6.64 9.95
C TRP A 388 -5.68 7.70 10.15
N HIS A 389 -5.65 8.30 11.33
CA HIS A 389 -4.67 9.31 11.67
C HIS A 389 -3.79 8.87 12.82
N LEU A 390 -2.50 9.15 12.71
CA LEU A 390 -1.59 9.28 13.85
C LEU A 390 -1.34 10.77 14.09
N ALA A 391 -1.64 11.26 15.28
CA ALA A 391 -1.59 12.68 15.61
C ALA A 391 -0.72 12.94 16.84
N TYR A 392 0.05 14.03 16.77
CA TYR A 392 0.88 14.47 17.88
C TYR A 392 0.08 15.37 18.84
N THR A 393 0.23 15.15 20.14
CA THR A 393 -0.36 16.00 21.17
C THR A 393 0.07 17.45 20.97
N GLY A 394 -0.90 18.38 21.03
CA GLY A 394 -0.64 19.81 20.88
C GLY A 394 -0.51 20.30 19.43
N VAL A 395 -0.65 19.42 18.43
CA VAL A 395 -0.68 19.79 17.01
C VAL A 395 -2.12 19.93 16.53
N ILE A 396 -2.47 21.07 15.93
CA ILE A 396 -3.86 21.45 15.57
C ILE A 396 -4.09 21.50 14.04
N GLY A 397 -3.10 21.10 13.24
CA GLY A 397 -3.20 21.05 11.77
C GLY A 397 -2.21 20.04 11.16
N PRO A 398 -2.33 19.69 9.87
CA PRO A 398 -1.31 18.89 9.18
C PRO A 398 0.04 19.61 9.33
N SER A 399 1.12 18.84 9.49
CA SER A 399 2.45 19.37 9.83
C SER A 399 2.73 20.68 9.09
N PRO A 400 3.07 21.79 9.78
CA PRO A 400 3.52 22.96 9.07
C PRO A 400 4.76 22.51 8.31
N ALA A 401 4.76 22.61 6.98
CA ALA A 401 6.01 22.75 6.25
C ALA A 401 6.76 23.85 7.00
N ARG A 402 7.87 23.50 7.67
CA ARG A 402 8.59 24.39 8.59
C ARG A 402 8.78 25.76 7.96
N HIS A 403 7.89 26.68 8.28
CA HIS A 403 8.15 28.10 8.21
C HIS A 403 8.63 28.44 9.60
N ASP A 404 9.91 28.13 9.83
CA ASP A 404 10.64 28.72 10.93
C ASP A 404 10.74 30.21 10.57
N ALA A 405 9.78 31.00 11.07
CA ALA A 405 9.86 32.45 11.05
C ALA A 405 10.84 32.88 12.15
N GLU A 406 11.95 33.47 11.70
CA GLU A 406 12.91 34.36 12.38
C GLU A 406 13.46 33.97 13.77
#